data_AF-A0A921IWP5-F1
#
_entry.id   AF-A0A921IWP5-F1
#
_cell.length_a   1.000
_cell.length_b   1.000
_cell.length_c   1.000
_cell.angle_alpha   90.00
_cell.angle_beta   90.00
_cell.angle_gamma   90.00
#
_symmetry.space_group_name_H-M   'P 1'
#
loop_
_entity.id
_entity.type
_entity.pdbx_description
1 polymer ?
#
loop_
_entity_poly.entity_id
_entity_poly.type
_entity_poly.pdbx_seq_one_letter_code
_entity_poly.pdbx_strand_id
1 'polypeptide(L)'
;MMDPVKRSRLCNIGLAVLALLLMCILPTVMSYVVMFVSMTVPAIFGGRFAAAGVLEFFMENMNVYSILCYVAFGAPILGWLYVMVENARRARRMVQAAQQAHRPLQIGQMPGAQQAQAVSQPFSGQQVPSGQWPVSGQQTAQAPQPHAAPQNTWQQPQYPPQPTCQPTYQAQFQQASNAQAWASPQAQPQVPSAPQIPFASPSDPLARERVLCIAPNLNWRGLGAVPMLKSAFLAFAMNHFTTVVMVIIAILLPHVFEEYTDMVDGSGMTDYGVAWFIATIILPPIVEESGFRGLGLTYLERAGVPFAWANLIQAIFFGIFHMNLVQGIYAGILGLALGYLAHHYKSLVAPMVMHGVYNLWGTLGTDLENIVLRNVPDIVIIALGIALPIIALKLIMDESKSGLAGIPTQSEAPGGSMVGR
;
A
#
# COMPACT_ATOMS: atom_id res chain seq x y z
N MET A 1 -8.06 10.38 -29.10
CA MET A 1 -7.41 9.54 -28.07
C MET A 1 -7.70 10.14 -26.69
N MET A 2 -8.02 9.32 -25.69
CA MET A 2 -8.32 9.81 -24.34
C MET A 2 -7.02 10.19 -23.61
N ASP A 3 -7.03 11.29 -22.86
CA ASP A 3 -5.91 11.73 -22.01
C ASP A 3 -5.40 10.59 -21.10
N PRO A 4 -4.08 10.28 -21.09
CA PRO A 4 -3.48 9.25 -20.23
C PRO A 4 -3.84 9.35 -18.75
N VAL A 5 -3.96 10.57 -18.20
CA VAL A 5 -4.31 10.78 -16.78
C VAL A 5 -5.76 10.38 -16.53
N LYS A 6 -6.67 10.87 -17.38
CA LYS A 6 -8.09 10.50 -17.36
C LYS A 6 -8.29 8.99 -17.51
N ARG A 7 -7.52 8.34 -18.38
CA ARG A 7 -7.55 6.87 -18.58
C ARG A 7 -7.11 6.13 -17.32
N SER A 8 -6.02 6.55 -16.67
CA SER A 8 -5.55 5.92 -15.44
C SER A 8 -6.55 6.08 -14.30
N ARG A 9 -7.16 7.26 -14.17
CA ARG A 9 -8.19 7.53 -13.17
C ARG A 9 -9.40 6.61 -13.35
N LEU A 10 -9.93 6.51 -14.57
CA LEU A 10 -11.08 5.64 -14.86
C LEU A 10 -10.76 4.15 -14.66
N CYS A 11 -9.53 3.72 -14.98
CA CYS A 11 -9.09 2.34 -14.69
C CYS A 11 -9.10 2.05 -13.18
N ASN A 12 -8.55 2.95 -12.37
CA ASN A 12 -8.53 2.79 -10.91
C ASN A 12 -9.95 2.82 -10.32
N ILE A 13 -10.85 3.67 -10.81
CA ILE A 13 -12.26 3.65 -10.41
C ILE A 13 -12.91 2.30 -10.77
N GLY A 14 -12.68 1.80 -12.00
CA GLY A 14 -13.19 0.50 -12.42
C GLY A 14 -12.70 -0.65 -11.55
N LEU A 15 -11.41 -0.65 -11.19
CA LEU A 15 -10.82 -1.65 -10.29
C LEU A 15 -11.36 -1.52 -8.85
N ALA A 16 -11.57 -0.31 -8.35
CA ALA A 16 -12.19 -0.09 -7.05
C ALA A 16 -13.63 -0.64 -7.01
N VAL A 17 -14.44 -0.30 -8.02
CA VAL A 17 -15.83 -0.79 -8.14
C VAL A 17 -15.84 -2.31 -8.25
N LEU A 18 -14.96 -2.89 -9.07
CA LEU A 18 -14.84 -4.33 -9.20
C LEU A 18 -14.47 -4.99 -7.85
N ALA A 19 -13.48 -4.46 -7.14
CA ALA A 19 -13.07 -4.98 -5.84
C ALA A 19 -14.22 -4.93 -4.82
N LEU A 20 -14.89 -3.79 -4.68
CA LEU A 20 -15.98 -3.61 -3.72
C LEU A 20 -17.22 -4.46 -4.04
N LEU A 21 -17.58 -4.57 -5.32
CA LEU A 21 -18.69 -5.44 -5.75
C LEU A 21 -18.34 -6.92 -5.58
N LEU A 22 -17.12 -7.33 -5.92
CA LEU A 22 -16.68 -8.70 -5.68
C LEU A 22 -16.69 -9.02 -4.19
N MET A 23 -16.27 -8.10 -3.32
CA MET A 23 -16.39 -8.32 -1.88
C MET A 23 -17.84 -8.58 -1.46
N CYS A 24 -18.83 -7.85 -2.01
CA CYS A 24 -20.24 -8.05 -1.63
C CYS A 24 -20.88 -9.31 -2.22
N ILE A 25 -20.42 -9.78 -3.39
CA ILE A 25 -21.06 -10.88 -4.13
C ILE A 25 -20.36 -12.21 -3.88
N LEU A 26 -19.03 -12.21 -3.85
CA LEU A 26 -18.23 -13.43 -3.85
C LEU A 26 -18.42 -14.32 -2.61
N PRO A 27 -18.58 -13.81 -1.38
CA PRO A 27 -18.85 -14.65 -0.21
C PRO A 27 -20.10 -15.49 -0.39
N THR A 28 -21.20 -14.88 -0.86
CA THR A 28 -22.47 -15.56 -1.12
C THR A 28 -22.35 -16.57 -2.25
N VAL A 29 -21.70 -16.21 -3.37
CA VAL A 29 -21.50 -17.16 -4.48
C VAL A 29 -20.64 -18.34 -4.05
N MET A 30 -19.55 -18.08 -3.31
CA MET A 30 -18.65 -19.13 -2.83
C MET A 30 -19.27 -19.98 -1.74
N SER A 31 -20.16 -19.45 -0.90
CA SER A 31 -20.89 -20.26 0.10
C SER A 31 -21.81 -21.28 -0.57
N TYR A 32 -22.49 -20.90 -1.67
CA TYR A 32 -23.24 -21.84 -2.50
C TYR A 32 -22.35 -22.86 -3.19
N VAL A 33 -21.17 -22.46 -3.71
CA VAL A 33 -20.22 -23.39 -4.31
C VAL A 33 -19.69 -24.41 -3.29
N VAL A 34 -19.30 -23.94 -2.10
CA VAL A 34 -18.85 -24.81 -1.00
C VAL A 34 -19.95 -25.80 -0.65
N MET A 35 -21.18 -25.32 -0.42
CA MET A 35 -22.31 -26.20 -0.10
C MET A 35 -22.60 -27.20 -1.22
N PHE A 36 -22.65 -26.74 -2.47
CA PHE A 36 -22.91 -27.60 -3.62
C PHE A 36 -21.87 -28.71 -3.78
N VAL A 37 -20.58 -28.38 -3.71
CA VAL A 37 -19.50 -29.36 -3.84
C VAL A 37 -19.52 -30.34 -2.67
N SER A 38 -19.66 -29.82 -1.45
CA SER A 38 -19.69 -30.62 -0.23
C SER A 38 -20.88 -31.58 -0.17
N MET A 39 -22.02 -31.25 -0.77
CA MET A 39 -23.19 -32.15 -0.81
C MET A 39 -23.17 -33.10 -2.01
N THR A 40 -22.69 -32.64 -3.18
CA THR A 40 -22.76 -33.43 -4.42
C THR A 40 -21.81 -34.62 -4.41
N VAL A 41 -20.59 -34.45 -3.90
CA VAL A 41 -19.59 -35.53 -3.86
C VAL A 41 -20.07 -36.70 -2.98
N PRO A 42 -20.50 -36.50 -1.73
CA PRO A 42 -21.10 -37.56 -0.92
C PRO A 42 -22.37 -38.15 -1.54
N ALA A 43 -23.22 -37.34 -2.19
CA ALA A 43 -24.41 -37.84 -2.86
C ALA A 43 -24.08 -38.87 -3.95
N ILE A 44 -23.00 -38.65 -4.71
CA ILE A 44 -22.56 -39.57 -5.78
C ILE A 44 -22.12 -40.92 -5.20
N PHE A 45 -21.40 -40.92 -4.07
CA PHE A 45 -20.81 -42.15 -3.52
C PHE A 45 -21.71 -42.86 -2.49
N GLY A 46 -22.51 -42.13 -1.73
CA GLY A 46 -23.31 -42.62 -0.59
C GLY A 46 -24.80 -42.27 -0.64
N GLY A 47 -25.27 -41.69 -1.74
CA GLY A 47 -26.69 -41.35 -1.95
C GLY A 47 -27.19 -40.22 -1.03
N ARG A 48 -28.52 -40.09 -0.93
CA ARG A 48 -29.18 -38.99 -0.19
C ARG A 48 -28.81 -38.92 1.29
N PHE A 49 -28.54 -40.07 1.92
CA PHE A 49 -28.23 -40.12 3.36
C PHE A 49 -26.83 -39.57 3.64
N ALA A 50 -25.85 -39.83 2.77
CA ALA A 50 -24.53 -39.24 2.88
C ALA A 50 -24.57 -37.72 2.67
N ALA A 51 -25.37 -37.23 1.71
CA ALA A 51 -25.56 -35.79 1.50
C ALA A 51 -26.25 -35.11 2.69
N ALA A 52 -27.28 -35.75 3.25
CA ALA A 52 -27.98 -35.25 4.44
C ALA A 52 -27.06 -35.17 5.66
N GLY A 53 -26.21 -36.19 5.87
CA GLY A 53 -25.25 -36.19 6.97
C GLY A 53 -24.20 -35.07 6.86
N VAL A 54 -23.79 -34.69 5.65
CA VAL A 54 -22.89 -33.53 5.47
C VAL A 54 -23.60 -32.21 5.75
N LEU A 55 -24.86 -32.07 5.33
CA LEU A 55 -25.64 -30.88 5.65
C LEU A 55 -25.82 -30.74 7.17
N GLU A 56 -26.22 -31.80 7.85
CA GLU A 56 -26.37 -31.83 9.31
C GLU A 56 -25.04 -31.48 10.00
N PHE A 57 -23.93 -32.08 9.57
CA PHE A 57 -22.60 -31.74 10.08
C PHE A 57 -22.28 -30.24 9.96
N PHE A 58 -22.58 -29.60 8.82
CA PHE A 58 -22.36 -28.16 8.66
C PHE A 58 -23.27 -27.31 9.52
N MET A 59 -24.55 -27.68 9.68
CA MET A 59 -25.47 -26.94 10.56
C MET A 59 -25.04 -27.05 12.03
N GLU A 60 -24.48 -28.18 12.45
CA GLU A 60 -23.90 -28.36 13.80
C GLU A 60 -22.52 -27.71 13.96
N ASN A 61 -21.81 -27.45 12.85
CA ASN A 61 -20.44 -26.94 12.85
C ASN A 61 -20.31 -25.71 11.95
N MET A 62 -21.16 -24.70 12.19
CA MET A 62 -21.22 -23.47 11.38
C MET A 62 -19.87 -22.78 11.23
N ASN A 63 -19.03 -22.79 12.28
CA ASN A 63 -17.67 -22.24 12.19
C ASN A 63 -16.77 -22.97 11.18
N VAL A 64 -16.91 -24.29 11.01
CA VAL A 64 -16.17 -25.06 10.00
C VAL A 64 -16.64 -24.68 8.60
N TYR A 65 -17.96 -24.56 8.41
CA TYR A 65 -18.53 -24.10 7.15
C TYR A 65 -18.05 -22.68 6.80
N SER A 66 -18.03 -21.76 7.77
CA SER A 66 -17.52 -20.41 7.61
C SER A 66 -16.05 -20.38 7.21
N ILE A 67 -15.19 -21.21 7.81
CA ILE A 67 -13.78 -21.34 7.40
C ILE A 67 -13.66 -21.72 5.93
N LEU A 68 -14.42 -22.73 5.48
CA LEU A 68 -14.39 -23.17 4.09
C LEU A 68 -14.84 -22.05 3.13
N CYS A 69 -15.89 -21.31 3.49
CA CYS A 69 -16.34 -20.17 2.72
C CYS A 69 -15.25 -19.09 2.63
N TYR A 70 -14.64 -18.70 3.76
CA TYR A 70 -13.56 -17.71 3.80
C TYR A 70 -12.32 -18.13 2.99
N VAL A 71 -11.96 -19.41 3.02
CA VAL A 71 -10.85 -19.91 2.19
C VAL A 71 -11.22 -19.80 0.71
N ALA A 72 -12.43 -20.21 0.33
CA ALA A 72 -12.89 -20.21 -1.07
C ALA A 72 -12.94 -18.80 -1.67
N PHE A 73 -13.55 -17.83 -0.98
CA PHE A 73 -13.65 -16.47 -1.51
C PHE A 73 -12.42 -15.60 -1.18
N GLY A 74 -11.73 -15.88 -0.07
CA GLY A 74 -10.55 -15.12 0.34
C GLY A 74 -9.34 -15.37 -0.56
N ALA A 75 -9.17 -16.58 -1.07
CA ALA A 75 -8.05 -16.93 -1.96
C ALA A 75 -7.89 -15.98 -3.17
N PRO A 76 -8.94 -15.71 -3.99
CA PRO A 76 -8.82 -14.77 -5.10
C PRO A 76 -8.55 -13.32 -4.66
N ILE A 77 -9.13 -12.87 -3.54
CA ILE A 77 -8.90 -11.51 -2.99
C ILE A 77 -7.46 -11.34 -2.53
N LEU A 78 -6.94 -12.30 -1.75
CA LEU A 78 -5.57 -12.30 -1.27
C LEU A 78 -4.57 -12.45 -2.44
N GLY A 79 -4.89 -13.27 -3.44
CA GLY A 79 -4.11 -13.40 -4.66
C GLY A 79 -4.02 -12.08 -5.44
N TRP A 80 -5.14 -11.36 -5.58
CA TRP A 80 -5.16 -10.05 -6.23
C TRP A 80 -4.32 -9.03 -5.44
N LEU A 81 -4.50 -8.96 -4.12
CA LEU A 81 -3.70 -8.08 -3.26
C LEU A 81 -2.21 -8.39 -3.36
N TYR A 82 -1.84 -9.67 -3.34
CA TYR A 82 -0.46 -10.12 -3.48
C TYR A 82 0.17 -9.61 -4.79
N VAL A 83 -0.52 -9.81 -5.92
CA VAL A 83 -0.05 -9.33 -7.23
C VAL A 83 0.12 -7.80 -7.23
N MET A 84 -0.83 -7.07 -6.65
CA MET A 84 -0.77 -5.61 -6.56
C MET A 84 0.45 -5.13 -5.74
N VAL A 85 0.69 -5.74 -4.58
CA VAL A 85 1.81 -5.41 -3.70
C VAL A 85 3.14 -5.77 -4.36
N GLU A 86 3.24 -6.93 -5.00
CA GLU A 86 4.45 -7.38 -5.68
C GLU A 86 4.79 -6.50 -6.88
N ASN A 87 3.80 -6.10 -7.68
CA ASN A 87 4.02 -5.15 -8.77
C ASN A 87 4.53 -3.79 -8.26
N ALA A 88 4.01 -3.29 -7.13
CA ALA A 88 4.51 -2.07 -6.52
C ALA A 88 5.92 -2.22 -5.91
N ARG A 89 6.29 -3.40 -5.40
CA ARG A 89 7.67 -3.69 -4.96
C ARG A 89 8.63 -3.72 -6.14
N ARG A 90 8.25 -4.36 -7.25
CA ARG A 90 9.04 -4.39 -8.50
C ARG A 90 9.26 -2.99 -9.05
N ALA A 91 8.21 -2.18 -9.14
CA ALA A 91 8.32 -0.78 -9.56
C ALA A 91 9.30 0.02 -8.67
N ARG A 92 9.19 -0.09 -7.34
CA ARG A 92 10.12 0.57 -6.41
C ARG A 92 11.58 0.15 -6.60
N ARG A 93 11.84 -1.15 -6.82
CA ARG A 93 13.20 -1.65 -7.10
C ARG A 93 13.77 -1.10 -8.41
N MET A 94 12.94 -1.02 -9.45
CA MET A 94 13.35 -0.44 -10.73
C MET A 94 13.71 1.03 -10.61
N VAL A 95 12.89 1.82 -9.89
CA VAL A 95 13.17 3.24 -9.60
C VAL A 95 14.48 3.39 -8.83
N GLN A 96 14.69 2.58 -7.79
CA GLN A 96 15.92 2.61 -6.99
C GLN A 96 17.15 2.26 -7.85
N ALA A 97 17.06 1.24 -8.70
CA ALA A 97 18.13 0.85 -9.61
C ALA A 97 18.43 1.96 -10.64
N ALA A 98 17.40 2.58 -11.21
CA ALA A 98 17.56 3.70 -12.13
C ALA A 98 18.23 4.91 -11.46
N GLN A 99 17.83 5.24 -10.22
CA GLN A 99 18.46 6.32 -9.43
C GLN A 99 19.92 6.03 -9.09
N GLN A 100 20.27 4.76 -8.83
CA GLN A 100 21.65 4.35 -8.61
C GLN A 100 22.48 4.41 -9.89
N ALA A 101 21.91 4.04 -11.03
CA ALA A 101 22.58 4.12 -12.34
C ALA A 101 22.83 5.57 -12.81
N HIS A 102 21.98 6.52 -12.39
CA HIS A 102 22.13 7.95 -12.69
C HIS A 102 22.91 8.72 -11.62
N ARG A 103 23.47 8.06 -10.59
CA ARG A 103 24.50 8.72 -9.76
C ARG A 103 25.69 9.00 -10.66
N PRO A 104 26.14 10.27 -10.82
CA PRO A 104 27.41 10.51 -11.47
C PRO A 104 28.46 9.70 -10.73
N LEU A 105 29.22 8.88 -11.46
CA LEU A 105 30.48 8.34 -10.95
C LEU A 105 31.22 9.54 -10.36
N GLN A 106 31.41 9.55 -9.04
CA GLN A 106 32.29 10.54 -8.45
C GLN A 106 33.66 10.30 -9.08
N ILE A 107 34.03 11.20 -10.01
CA ILE A 107 35.40 11.31 -10.52
C ILE A 107 36.22 11.80 -9.32
N GLY A 108 36.59 10.86 -8.46
CA GLY A 108 37.12 11.14 -7.15
C GLY A 108 37.68 9.88 -6.51
N GLN A 109 38.21 8.96 -7.32
CA GLN A 109 39.09 7.86 -6.92
C GLN A 109 39.61 7.15 -8.18
N MET A 110 40.28 7.90 -9.07
CA MET A 110 41.31 7.28 -9.90
C MET A 110 42.65 7.51 -9.18
N PRO A 111 43.34 6.46 -8.70
CA PRO A 111 44.68 6.62 -8.14
C PRO A 111 45.62 7.01 -9.29
N GLY A 112 46.00 8.29 -9.37
CA GLY A 112 46.98 8.75 -10.35
C GLY A 112 46.99 10.24 -10.70
N ALA A 113 45.93 11.00 -10.39
CA ALA A 113 45.82 12.39 -10.86
C ALA A 113 46.23 13.45 -9.81
N GLN A 114 47.27 13.20 -8.99
CA GLN A 114 47.76 14.15 -7.98
C GLN A 114 49.23 14.58 -8.14
N GLN A 115 49.82 14.48 -9.33
CA GLN A 115 51.23 14.89 -9.55
C GLN A 115 51.42 15.90 -10.70
N ALA A 116 50.48 16.83 -10.91
CA ALA A 116 50.67 17.88 -11.90
C ALA A 116 50.31 19.27 -11.36
N GLN A 117 50.78 19.61 -10.16
CA GLN A 117 50.66 20.99 -9.65
C GLN A 117 51.67 21.24 -8.52
N ALA A 118 52.94 21.45 -8.87
CA ALA A 118 53.88 22.27 -8.11
C ALA A 118 55.29 22.17 -8.74
N VAL A 119 55.64 23.07 -9.67
CA VAL A 119 56.94 23.76 -9.69
C VAL A 119 56.77 25.04 -10.53
N SER A 120 56.47 26.16 -9.89
CA SER A 120 56.73 27.49 -10.46
C SER A 120 57.68 28.21 -9.51
N GLN A 121 58.97 28.18 -9.84
CA GLN A 121 60.03 28.97 -9.22
C GLN A 121 60.65 29.86 -10.30
N PRO A 122 60.87 31.16 -10.06
CA PRO A 122 61.50 32.05 -11.03
C PRO A 122 63.01 32.10 -10.78
N PHE A 123 63.85 31.90 -11.80
CA PHE A 123 65.24 32.35 -11.76
C PHE A 123 65.78 32.70 -13.14
N SER A 124 66.52 33.80 -13.18
CA SER A 124 67.10 34.51 -14.32
C SER A 124 68.40 33.89 -14.83
N GLY A 125 68.53 33.79 -16.16
CA GLY A 125 69.73 34.03 -16.98
C GLY A 125 71.00 33.19 -16.78
N GLN A 126 71.31 32.30 -17.73
CA GLN A 126 72.65 32.14 -18.33
C GLN A 126 72.61 31.24 -19.59
N GLN A 127 73.61 31.43 -20.46
CA GLN A 127 73.70 31.00 -21.87
C GLN A 127 73.97 29.50 -22.12
N VAL A 128 73.67 29.08 -23.36
CA VAL A 128 73.84 27.79 -24.07
C VAL A 128 75.27 27.20 -24.01
N PRO A 129 75.52 25.88 -24.26
CA PRO A 129 75.73 25.42 -25.65
C PRO A 129 75.26 23.98 -26.00
N SER A 130 75.17 23.75 -27.31
CA SER A 130 74.85 22.55 -28.10
C SER A 130 75.79 21.33 -27.92
N GLY A 131 75.27 20.11 -28.07
CA GLY A 131 76.07 18.88 -28.21
C GLY A 131 75.30 17.69 -28.79
N GLN A 132 75.93 16.99 -29.74
CA GLN A 132 75.42 15.88 -30.57
C GLN A 132 75.52 14.49 -29.89
N TRP A 133 74.79 13.52 -30.48
CA TRP A 133 74.66 12.05 -30.27
C TRP A 133 75.96 11.23 -30.02
N PRO A 134 75.89 9.95 -29.58
CA PRO A 134 75.87 8.83 -30.55
C PRO A 134 75.13 7.53 -30.14
N VAL A 135 75.11 6.61 -31.12
CA VAL A 135 74.48 5.29 -31.30
C VAL A 135 75.34 4.13 -30.76
N SER A 136 74.72 3.05 -30.26
CA SER A 136 75.17 1.62 -30.29
C SER A 136 74.13 0.75 -29.53
N GLY A 137 73.66 -0.45 -29.88
CA GLY A 137 74.05 -1.50 -30.84
C GLY A 137 73.97 -2.89 -30.14
N GLN A 138 73.53 -3.94 -30.87
CA GLN A 138 73.61 -5.41 -30.58
C GLN A 138 72.51 -6.05 -29.67
N GLN A 139 72.00 -7.27 -29.86
CA GLN A 139 72.09 -8.33 -30.89
C GLN A 139 71.02 -9.43 -30.64
N THR A 140 70.38 -9.92 -31.71
CA THR A 140 69.93 -11.30 -32.04
C THR A 140 69.34 -12.27 -31.00
N ALA A 141 68.14 -12.81 -31.28
CA ALA A 141 67.88 -14.27 -31.41
C ALA A 141 66.48 -14.56 -32.01
N GLN A 142 66.38 -15.68 -32.73
CA GLN A 142 65.46 -16.01 -33.81
C GLN A 142 64.08 -16.59 -33.41
N ALA A 143 63.16 -16.53 -34.38
CA ALA A 143 61.81 -17.09 -34.42
C ALA A 143 61.75 -18.64 -34.36
N PRO A 144 60.54 -19.21 -34.22
CA PRO A 144 59.98 -19.85 -35.41
C PRO A 144 58.45 -19.67 -35.58
N GLN A 145 58.02 -19.63 -36.84
CA GLN A 145 56.66 -19.93 -37.32
C GLN A 145 56.79 -20.99 -38.42
N PRO A 146 55.90 -22.00 -38.45
CA PRO A 146 55.45 -22.49 -39.76
C PRO A 146 53.97 -22.94 -39.84
N HIS A 147 53.29 -22.45 -40.91
CA HIS A 147 52.47 -23.16 -41.93
C HIS A 147 51.18 -23.95 -41.52
N ALA A 148 50.07 -24.08 -42.28
CA ALA A 148 49.48 -23.55 -43.54
C ALA A 148 47.99 -24.08 -43.61
N ALA A 149 46.94 -23.28 -43.88
CA ALA A 149 46.11 -23.11 -45.13
C ALA A 149 45.34 -24.35 -45.67
N PRO A 150 44.20 -24.28 -46.45
CA PRO A 150 43.38 -23.12 -46.93
C PRO A 150 41.80 -23.26 -47.01
N GLN A 151 41.11 -22.10 -47.14
CA GLN A 151 39.92 -21.69 -47.98
C GLN A 151 38.56 -22.46 -47.93
N ASN A 152 37.33 -21.89 -47.96
CA ASN A 152 36.78 -20.65 -48.57
C ASN A 152 35.35 -20.26 -48.07
N THR A 153 35.04 -18.94 -48.15
CA THR A 153 33.75 -18.24 -48.43
C THR A 153 32.47 -18.46 -47.59
N TRP A 154 31.96 -17.40 -46.92
CA TRP A 154 30.72 -16.65 -47.21
C TRP A 154 30.63 -15.39 -46.32
N GLN A 155 30.07 -14.31 -46.89
CA GLN A 155 30.15 -12.91 -46.47
C GLN A 155 29.19 -12.53 -45.30
N GLN A 156 29.58 -11.60 -44.44
CA GLN A 156 28.67 -10.86 -43.54
C GLN A 156 28.54 -9.38 -43.99
N PRO A 157 27.34 -8.78 -44.00
CA PRO A 157 27.14 -7.39 -44.43
C PRO A 157 27.68 -6.36 -43.42
N GLN A 158 28.32 -5.32 -43.94
CA GLN A 158 28.74 -4.13 -43.19
C GLN A 158 27.55 -3.19 -42.94
N TYR A 159 27.41 -2.70 -41.70
CA TYR A 159 26.52 -1.59 -41.37
C TYR A 159 27.29 -0.25 -41.45
N PRO A 160 26.70 0.82 -42.03
CA PRO A 160 27.35 2.12 -42.18
C PRO A 160 27.41 2.93 -40.87
N PRO A 161 28.35 3.89 -40.74
CA PRO A 161 28.50 4.72 -39.54
C PRO A 161 27.40 5.78 -39.40
N GLN A 162 27.09 6.10 -38.13
CA GLN A 162 26.10 7.09 -37.67
C GLN A 162 26.39 8.52 -38.14
N PRO A 163 25.37 9.34 -38.45
CA PRO A 163 25.51 10.80 -38.49
C PRO A 163 25.13 11.47 -37.16
N THR A 164 26.07 12.24 -36.65
CA THR A 164 25.93 13.33 -35.67
C THR A 164 25.01 14.45 -36.20
N CYS A 165 24.12 15.00 -35.36
CA CYS A 165 23.52 16.32 -35.61
C CYS A 165 23.44 17.16 -34.32
N GLN A 166 24.02 18.35 -34.43
CA GLN A 166 24.09 19.47 -33.49
C GLN A 166 22.77 20.29 -33.43
N PRO A 167 22.57 21.16 -32.43
CA PRO A 167 21.33 21.90 -32.24
C PRO A 167 21.31 23.24 -33.01
N THR A 168 20.19 23.59 -33.62
CA THR A 168 19.92 24.94 -34.13
C THR A 168 18.56 25.46 -33.65
N TYR A 169 18.59 26.63 -33.02
CA TYR A 169 17.45 27.46 -32.64
C TYR A 169 17.27 28.57 -33.69
N GLN A 170 16.05 28.76 -34.21
CA GLN A 170 15.45 30.01 -34.73
C GLN A 170 14.02 29.67 -35.24
N ALA A 171 12.96 30.17 -34.60
CA ALA A 171 12.32 31.48 -34.74
C ALA A 171 11.16 31.49 -35.76
N GLN A 172 9.92 31.72 -35.29
CA GLN A 172 8.86 32.55 -35.88
C GLN A 172 7.51 32.32 -35.15
N PHE A 173 6.97 33.34 -34.49
CA PHE A 173 5.76 34.06 -34.93
C PHE A 173 5.57 35.35 -34.10
N GLN A 174 4.93 36.32 -34.74
CA GLN A 174 5.06 37.77 -34.60
C GLN A 174 4.02 38.47 -33.67
N GLN A 175 4.43 39.68 -33.26
CA GLN A 175 3.70 40.96 -33.26
C GLN A 175 2.94 41.51 -32.03
N ALA A 176 3.23 42.82 -31.83
CA ALA A 176 2.51 43.89 -31.14
C ALA A 176 2.52 43.88 -29.60
N SER A 177 2.75 44.97 -28.86
CA SER A 177 3.02 46.38 -29.16
C SER A 177 3.43 47.11 -27.85
N ASN A 178 4.24 48.15 -28.01
CA ASN A 178 4.67 49.20 -27.06
C ASN A 178 3.82 49.47 -25.80
N ALA A 179 4.48 49.67 -24.66
CA ALA A 179 4.28 50.85 -23.78
C ALA A 179 5.42 50.99 -22.76
N GLN A 180 5.84 52.24 -22.56
CA GLN A 180 6.98 52.69 -21.76
C GLN A 180 6.64 52.89 -20.27
N ALA A 181 7.61 52.54 -19.42
CA ALA A 181 8.20 53.32 -18.32
C ALA A 181 7.42 53.75 -17.04
N TRP A 182 8.22 53.82 -15.96
CA TRP A 182 8.09 54.51 -14.65
C TRP A 182 7.29 53.85 -13.50
N ALA A 183 7.99 53.37 -12.47
CA ALA A 183 7.93 53.85 -11.06
C ALA A 183 8.46 52.81 -10.03
N SER A 184 9.16 53.32 -9.01
CA SER A 184 9.80 52.62 -7.87
C SER A 184 8.80 52.07 -6.82
N PRO A 185 9.25 51.31 -5.79
CA PRO A 185 8.47 50.23 -5.19
C PRO A 185 7.60 50.68 -4.01
N GLN A 186 6.39 50.12 -3.90
CA GLN A 186 5.65 50.05 -2.63
C GLN A 186 5.51 48.60 -2.20
N ALA A 187 6.08 48.31 -1.03
CA ALA A 187 5.97 47.03 -0.36
C ALA A 187 4.53 46.79 0.09
N GLN A 188 3.92 45.72 -0.41
CA GLN A 188 2.81 45.06 0.26
C GLN A 188 3.31 43.71 0.81
N PRO A 189 2.94 43.32 2.05
CA PRO A 189 3.34 42.03 2.60
C PRO A 189 2.68 40.90 1.81
N GLN A 190 3.49 40.12 1.10
CA GLN A 190 3.04 38.91 0.43
C GLN A 190 2.58 37.90 1.48
N VAL A 191 1.28 37.59 1.48
CA VAL A 191 0.75 36.36 2.06
C VAL A 191 1.46 35.19 1.39
N PRO A 192 2.05 34.21 2.12
CA PRO A 192 2.70 33.09 1.49
C PRO A 192 1.65 32.29 0.70
N SER A 193 1.74 32.38 -0.62
CA SER A 193 1.00 31.53 -1.54
C SER A 193 1.31 30.07 -1.22
N ALA A 194 0.26 29.27 -1.00
CA ALA A 194 0.35 27.83 -0.83
C ALA A 194 1.26 27.23 -1.93
N PRO A 195 2.13 26.25 -1.62
CA PRO A 195 3.05 25.69 -2.60
C PRO A 195 2.24 25.10 -3.76
N GLN A 196 2.29 25.76 -4.91
CA GLN A 196 1.75 25.23 -6.14
C GLN A 196 2.64 24.04 -6.54
N ILE A 197 2.09 22.83 -6.37
CA ILE A 197 2.71 21.62 -6.89
C ILE A 197 2.81 21.80 -8.42
N PRO A 198 4.01 21.78 -9.03
CA PRO A 198 4.12 21.94 -10.46
C PRO A 198 3.38 20.79 -11.14
N PHE A 199 2.41 21.12 -12.00
CA PHE A 199 1.76 20.15 -12.86
C PHE A 199 2.82 19.55 -13.81
N ALA A 200 3.16 18.28 -13.59
CA ALA A 200 4.12 17.56 -14.41
C ALA A 200 3.55 17.29 -15.82
N SER A 201 4.40 17.46 -16.83
CA SER A 201 4.10 17.20 -18.25
C SER A 201 3.60 15.75 -18.49
N PRO A 202 2.62 15.52 -19.38
CA PRO A 202 2.07 14.18 -19.67
C PRO A 202 3.05 13.16 -20.27
N SER A 203 4.27 13.59 -20.63
CA SER A 203 5.29 12.78 -21.28
C SER A 203 6.34 12.19 -20.33
N ASP A 204 6.26 12.45 -19.02
CA ASP A 204 7.22 11.90 -18.04
C ASP A 204 6.82 10.47 -17.62
N PRO A 205 7.61 9.42 -17.98
CA PRO A 205 7.39 8.05 -17.52
C PRO A 205 7.29 7.95 -15.99
N LEU A 206 7.99 8.83 -15.26
CA LEU A 206 8.01 8.90 -13.79
C LEU A 206 6.67 9.37 -13.20
N ALA A 207 5.87 10.16 -13.93
CA ALA A 207 4.56 10.62 -13.46
C ALA A 207 3.50 9.51 -13.52
N ARG A 208 3.55 8.66 -14.55
CA ARG A 208 2.72 7.45 -14.69
C ARG A 208 3.13 6.37 -13.66
N GLU A 209 4.39 6.38 -13.25
CA GLU A 209 5.00 5.47 -12.27
C GLU A 209 4.63 5.81 -10.81
N ARG A 210 4.45 7.09 -10.47
CA ARG A 210 4.05 7.52 -9.10
C ARG A 210 2.67 6.99 -8.66
N VAL A 211 1.74 6.77 -9.58
CA VAL A 211 0.39 6.24 -9.27
C VAL A 211 0.41 4.72 -9.07
N LEU A 212 1.32 3.98 -9.71
CA LEU A 212 1.49 2.53 -9.48
C LEU A 212 2.07 2.20 -8.10
N CYS A 213 2.81 3.14 -7.50
CA CYS A 213 3.58 2.93 -6.27
C CYS A 213 2.75 2.94 -4.97
N ILE A 214 1.50 3.40 -5.00
CA ILE A 214 0.63 3.44 -3.81
C ILE A 214 0.10 2.03 -3.56
N ALA A 215 0.84 1.18 -2.84
CA ALA A 215 0.37 -0.14 -2.43
C ALA A 215 0.27 -0.21 -0.90
N PRO A 216 -0.66 -1.01 -0.37
CA PRO A 216 -0.80 -1.20 1.06
C PRO A 216 0.46 -1.83 1.65
N ASN A 217 0.77 -1.42 2.87
CA ASN A 217 1.87 -1.99 3.64
C ASN A 217 1.34 -3.08 4.58
N LEU A 218 1.93 -4.27 4.52
CA LEU A 218 1.63 -5.40 5.41
C LEU A 218 2.76 -5.68 6.41
N ASN A 219 3.76 -4.80 6.51
CA ASN A 219 4.90 -5.02 7.40
C ASN A 219 4.53 -4.74 8.85
N TRP A 220 4.17 -5.78 9.59
CA TRP A 220 3.82 -5.70 11.02
C TRP A 220 4.97 -5.22 11.89
N ARG A 221 6.23 -5.61 11.59
CA ARG A 221 7.41 -5.15 12.33
C ARG A 221 7.67 -3.66 12.13
N GLY A 222 7.25 -3.10 11.00
CA GLY A 222 7.42 -1.69 10.67
C GLY A 222 6.41 -0.76 11.34
N LEU A 223 5.29 -1.28 11.86
CA LEU A 223 4.25 -0.47 12.50
C LEU A 223 4.59 -0.12 13.96
N GLY A 224 5.24 -1.05 14.69
CA GLY A 224 5.54 -0.90 16.10
C GLY A 224 4.36 -1.20 17.02
N ALA A 225 4.63 -1.44 18.31
CA ALA A 225 3.62 -1.88 19.28
C ALA A 225 2.62 -0.77 19.67
N VAL A 226 3.05 0.49 19.70
CA VAL A 226 2.19 1.61 20.16
C VAL A 226 0.98 1.82 19.23
N PRO A 227 1.13 1.91 17.89
CA PRO A 227 -0.04 1.96 16.99
C PRO A 227 -0.94 0.74 17.09
N MET A 228 -0.38 -0.46 17.31
CA MET A 228 -1.18 -1.68 17.50
C MET A 228 -2.02 -1.61 18.77
N LEU A 229 -1.44 -1.16 19.90
CA LEU A 229 -2.16 -0.98 21.16
C LEU A 229 -3.25 0.09 21.04
N LYS A 230 -2.98 1.21 20.35
CA LYS A 230 -4.00 2.23 20.08
C LYS A 230 -5.13 1.70 19.19
N SER A 231 -4.79 0.90 18.19
CA SER A 231 -5.78 0.24 17.31
C SER A 231 -6.66 -0.74 18.10
N ALA A 232 -6.07 -1.52 19.02
CA ALA A 232 -6.79 -2.41 19.92
C ALA A 232 -7.68 -1.64 20.92
N PHE A 233 -7.19 -0.53 21.49
CA PHE A 233 -8.00 0.32 22.36
C PHE A 233 -9.17 0.97 21.61
N LEU A 234 -8.96 1.40 20.36
CA LEU A 234 -10.05 1.89 19.50
C LEU A 234 -11.07 0.77 19.21
N ALA A 235 -10.63 -0.48 19.02
CA ALA A 235 -11.55 -1.60 18.84
C ALA A 235 -12.45 -1.84 20.07
N PHE A 236 -11.87 -1.82 21.27
CA PHE A 236 -12.62 -1.91 22.54
C PHE A 236 -13.62 -0.75 22.68
N ALA A 237 -13.18 0.47 22.42
CA ALA A 237 -14.03 1.66 22.45
C ALA A 237 -15.18 1.59 21.43
N MET A 238 -14.90 1.12 20.21
CA MET A 238 -15.91 0.96 19.17
C MET A 238 -16.92 -0.14 19.51
N ASN A 239 -16.56 -1.19 20.26
CA ASN A 239 -17.53 -2.17 20.75
C ASN A 239 -18.57 -1.53 21.67
N HIS A 240 -18.14 -0.70 22.62
CA HIS A 240 -19.06 0.01 23.51
C HIS A 240 -19.94 1.00 22.74
N PHE A 241 -19.38 1.66 21.71
CA PHE A 241 -20.16 2.49 20.81
C PHE A 241 -21.22 1.67 20.05
N THR A 242 -20.85 0.48 19.57
CA THR A 242 -21.79 -0.45 18.93
C THR A 242 -22.92 -0.81 19.88
N THR A 243 -22.67 -1.08 21.17
CA THR A 243 -23.73 -1.32 22.16
C THR A 243 -24.75 -0.18 22.21
N VAL A 244 -24.30 1.08 22.14
CA VAL A 244 -25.21 2.25 22.07
C VAL A 244 -26.05 2.22 20.78
N VAL A 245 -25.43 1.93 19.64
CA VAL A 245 -26.14 1.77 18.35
C VAL A 245 -27.18 0.65 18.44
N MET A 246 -26.83 -0.49 19.04
CA MET A 246 -27.71 -1.64 19.21
C MET A 246 -28.93 -1.30 20.08
N VAL A 247 -28.73 -0.60 21.20
CA VAL A 247 -29.84 -0.13 22.05
C VAL A 247 -30.77 0.81 21.29
N ILE A 248 -30.22 1.74 20.50
CA ILE A 248 -31.03 2.66 19.68
C ILE A 248 -31.84 1.88 18.64
N ILE A 249 -31.22 0.94 17.93
CA ILE A 249 -31.91 0.11 16.92
C ILE A 249 -33.00 -0.73 17.58
N ALA A 250 -32.73 -1.36 18.72
CA ALA A 250 -33.72 -2.16 19.44
C ALA A 250 -34.97 -1.35 19.83
N ILE A 251 -34.79 -0.08 20.21
CA ILE A 251 -35.91 0.82 20.54
C ILE A 251 -36.65 1.30 19.30
N LEU A 252 -35.93 1.70 18.24
CA LEU A 252 -36.53 2.34 17.07
C LEU A 252 -37.08 1.34 16.04
N LEU A 253 -36.46 0.17 15.92
CA LEU A 253 -36.69 -0.83 14.88
C LEU A 253 -36.66 -2.27 15.46
N PRO A 254 -37.56 -2.62 16.40
CA PRO A 254 -37.53 -3.89 17.12
C PRO A 254 -37.59 -5.12 16.20
N HIS A 255 -38.42 -5.10 15.15
CA HIS A 255 -38.49 -6.20 14.18
C HIS A 255 -37.17 -6.46 13.45
N VAL A 256 -36.42 -5.41 13.12
CA VAL A 256 -35.12 -5.52 12.46
C VAL A 256 -34.07 -6.08 13.44
N PHE A 257 -34.22 -5.76 14.73
CA PHE A 257 -33.37 -6.28 15.79
C PHE A 257 -33.62 -7.77 16.08
N GLU A 258 -34.87 -8.23 16.01
CA GLU A 258 -35.24 -9.65 16.12
C GLU A 258 -34.59 -10.46 14.98
N GLU A 259 -34.70 -10.02 13.73
CA GLU A 259 -34.04 -10.67 12.58
C GLU A 259 -32.51 -10.78 12.76
N TYR A 260 -31.89 -9.76 13.35
CA TYR A 260 -30.46 -9.78 13.68
C TYR A 260 -30.15 -10.83 14.76
N THR A 261 -30.98 -10.93 15.79
CA THR A 261 -30.78 -11.87 16.90
C THR A 261 -30.87 -13.31 16.40
N ASP A 262 -31.89 -13.63 15.59
CA ASP A 262 -32.06 -14.95 14.97
C ASP A 262 -30.85 -15.32 14.09
N MET A 263 -30.31 -14.36 13.35
CA MET A 263 -29.11 -14.56 12.53
C MET A 263 -27.87 -14.85 13.40
N VAL A 264 -27.68 -14.12 14.51
CA VAL A 264 -26.55 -14.35 15.42
C VAL A 264 -26.65 -15.71 16.08
N ASP A 265 -27.83 -16.11 16.55
CA ASP A 265 -28.04 -17.39 17.22
C ASP A 265 -27.73 -18.59 16.29
N GLY A 266 -28.00 -18.46 14.98
CA GLY A 266 -27.70 -19.49 13.97
C GLY A 266 -26.28 -19.43 13.38
N SER A 267 -25.45 -18.47 13.77
CA SER A 267 -24.16 -18.21 13.11
C SER A 267 -22.97 -19.06 13.63
N GLY A 268 -23.11 -19.65 14.81
CA GLY A 268 -22.01 -20.29 15.56
C GLY A 268 -21.00 -19.31 16.17
N MET A 269 -21.27 -17.99 16.15
CA MET A 269 -20.38 -16.96 16.71
C MET A 269 -20.18 -17.05 18.23
N THR A 270 -21.06 -17.76 18.93
CA THR A 270 -20.99 -18.05 20.38
C THR A 270 -20.44 -19.44 20.70
N ASP A 271 -20.13 -20.27 19.68
CA ASP A 271 -19.59 -21.62 19.86
C ASP A 271 -18.06 -21.58 20.02
N TYR A 272 -17.61 -21.16 21.20
CA TYR A 272 -16.20 -20.92 21.47
C TYR A 272 -15.33 -22.18 21.31
N GLY A 273 -14.41 -22.12 20.35
CA GLY A 273 -13.48 -23.20 20.05
C GLY A 273 -12.44 -22.79 19.02
N VAL A 274 -11.59 -23.74 18.61
CA VAL A 274 -10.54 -23.48 17.61
C VAL A 274 -11.13 -23.05 16.27
N ALA A 275 -12.25 -23.68 15.85
CA ALA A 275 -12.93 -23.32 14.61
C ALA A 275 -13.47 -21.88 14.67
N TRP A 276 -14.16 -21.51 15.75
CA TRP A 276 -14.62 -20.13 15.99
C TRP A 276 -13.46 -19.12 15.96
N PHE A 277 -12.35 -19.43 16.63
CA PHE A 277 -11.21 -18.52 16.66
C PHE A 277 -10.68 -18.23 15.24
N ILE A 278 -10.58 -19.27 14.41
CA ILE A 278 -10.14 -19.12 13.02
C ILE A 278 -11.21 -18.38 12.19
N ALA A 279 -12.47 -18.78 12.31
CA ALA A 279 -13.60 -18.28 11.52
C ALA A 279 -13.96 -16.83 11.82
N THR A 280 -13.75 -16.37 13.06
CA THR A 280 -14.24 -15.08 13.56
C THR A 280 -13.10 -14.08 13.82
N ILE A 281 -11.95 -14.56 14.31
CA ILE A 281 -10.87 -13.69 14.80
C ILE A 281 -9.71 -13.58 13.81
N ILE A 282 -9.49 -14.59 12.97
CA ILE A 282 -8.31 -14.65 12.07
C ILE A 282 -8.68 -14.39 10.62
N LEU A 283 -9.59 -15.19 10.04
CA LEU A 283 -9.90 -15.10 8.61
C LEU A 283 -10.61 -13.79 8.23
N PRO A 284 -11.63 -13.31 8.95
CA PRO A 284 -12.33 -12.08 8.57
C PRO A 284 -11.41 -10.85 8.54
N PRO A 285 -10.61 -10.55 9.59
CA PRO A 285 -9.70 -9.42 9.54
C PRO A 285 -8.68 -9.52 8.41
N ILE A 286 -8.19 -10.72 8.08
CA ILE A 286 -7.22 -10.88 6.99
C ILE A 286 -7.88 -10.63 5.63
N VAL A 287 -9.00 -11.29 5.36
CA VAL A 287 -9.63 -11.30 4.04
C VAL A 287 -10.38 -9.99 3.79
N GLU A 288 -11.17 -9.53 4.75
CA GLU A 288 -12.00 -8.34 4.59
C GLU A 288 -11.15 -7.07 4.53
N GLU A 289 -10.15 -6.90 5.41
CA GLU A 289 -9.27 -5.74 5.34
C GLU A 289 -8.46 -5.73 4.03
N SER A 290 -8.07 -6.90 3.53
CA SER A 290 -7.39 -7.03 2.24
C SER A 290 -8.27 -6.58 1.07
N GLY A 291 -9.55 -6.96 1.07
CA GLY A 291 -10.50 -6.56 0.03
C GLY A 291 -10.89 -5.09 0.11
N PHE A 292 -11.39 -4.64 1.26
CA PHE A 292 -11.94 -3.30 1.41
C PHE A 292 -10.85 -2.23 1.47
N ARG A 293 -9.83 -2.40 2.31
CA ARG A 293 -8.78 -1.38 2.51
C ARG A 293 -7.61 -1.61 1.55
N GLY A 294 -7.21 -2.87 1.40
CA GLY A 294 -6.10 -3.26 0.54
C GLY A 294 -6.36 -3.04 -0.95
N LEU A 295 -7.57 -3.34 -1.44
CA LEU A 295 -7.95 -3.14 -2.84
C LEU A 295 -8.88 -1.91 -3.00
N GLY A 296 -10.08 -1.95 -2.41
CA GLY A 296 -11.12 -0.94 -2.63
C GLY A 296 -10.66 0.50 -2.34
N LEU A 297 -10.32 0.79 -1.07
CA LEU A 297 -9.81 2.08 -0.63
C LEU A 297 -8.56 2.49 -1.40
N THR A 298 -7.60 1.58 -1.56
CA THR A 298 -6.34 1.88 -2.26
C THR A 298 -6.58 2.27 -3.73
N TYR A 299 -7.48 1.60 -4.44
CA TYR A 299 -7.82 1.97 -5.82
C TYR A 299 -8.58 3.30 -5.91
N LEU A 300 -9.47 3.61 -4.95
CA LEU A 300 -10.12 4.92 -4.88
C LEU A 300 -9.10 6.04 -4.65
N GLU A 301 -8.13 5.85 -3.75
CA GLU A 301 -7.05 6.80 -3.51
C GLU A 301 -6.14 6.96 -4.73
N ARG A 302 -5.78 5.86 -5.42
CA ARG A 302 -5.04 5.89 -6.70
C ARG A 302 -5.81 6.61 -7.82
N ALA A 303 -7.13 6.66 -7.75
CA ALA A 303 -7.97 7.44 -8.66
C ALA A 303 -8.04 8.94 -8.31
N GLY A 304 -7.36 9.36 -7.24
CA GLY A 304 -7.41 10.73 -6.74
C GLY A 304 -8.75 11.10 -6.10
N VAL A 305 -9.52 10.12 -5.63
CA VAL A 305 -10.72 10.39 -4.82
C VAL A 305 -10.25 10.93 -3.45
N PRO A 306 -10.79 12.06 -2.97
CA PRO A 306 -10.43 12.58 -1.65
C PRO A 306 -10.70 11.53 -0.57
N PHE A 307 -9.79 11.41 0.40
CA PHE A 307 -9.85 10.35 1.42
C PHE A 307 -11.21 10.25 2.12
N ALA A 308 -11.84 11.38 2.47
CA ALA A 308 -13.16 11.39 3.11
C ALA A 308 -14.22 10.64 2.28
N TRP A 309 -14.26 10.88 0.96
CA TRP A 309 -15.18 10.20 0.05
C TRP A 309 -14.77 8.74 -0.19
N ALA A 310 -13.48 8.48 -0.34
CA ALA A 310 -12.98 7.11 -0.54
C ALA A 310 -13.30 6.22 0.66
N ASN A 311 -13.11 6.76 1.88
CA ASN A 311 -13.39 6.07 3.14
C ASN A 311 -14.90 5.88 3.37
N LEU A 312 -15.72 6.87 3.00
CA LEU A 312 -17.17 6.74 3.07
C LEU A 312 -17.70 5.66 2.13
N ILE A 313 -17.26 5.67 0.87
CA ILE A 313 -17.68 4.68 -0.12
C ILE A 313 -17.30 3.27 0.33
N GLN A 314 -16.03 3.02 0.69
CA GLN A 314 -15.62 1.68 1.12
C GLN A 314 -16.37 1.22 2.39
N ALA A 315 -16.66 2.13 3.33
CA ALA A 315 -17.38 1.81 4.55
C ALA A 315 -18.85 1.44 4.29
N ILE A 316 -19.51 2.11 3.34
CA ILE A 316 -20.87 1.75 2.92
C ILE A 316 -20.88 0.34 2.32
N PHE A 317 -19.94 0.03 1.43
CA PHE A 317 -19.83 -1.31 0.86
C PHE A 317 -19.48 -2.37 1.91
N PHE A 318 -18.68 -2.01 2.92
CA PHE A 318 -18.41 -2.87 4.08
C PHE A 318 -19.67 -3.14 4.91
N GLY A 319 -20.58 -2.16 5.06
CA GLY A 319 -21.89 -2.40 5.65
C GLY A 319 -22.77 -3.33 4.79
N ILE A 320 -22.87 -3.06 3.49
CA ILE A 320 -23.68 -3.86 2.53
C ILE A 320 -23.23 -5.32 2.49
N PHE A 321 -21.91 -5.57 2.58
CA PHE A 321 -21.30 -6.89 2.61
C PHE A 321 -21.91 -7.86 3.62
N HIS A 322 -22.41 -7.34 4.75
CA HIS A 322 -22.96 -8.17 5.82
C HIS A 322 -24.40 -8.63 5.56
N MET A 323 -25.09 -8.07 4.57
CA MET A 323 -26.42 -8.53 4.11
C MET A 323 -27.52 -8.59 5.20
N ASN A 324 -27.28 -8.00 6.36
CA ASN A 324 -28.23 -7.77 7.44
C ASN A 324 -28.20 -6.27 7.80
N LEU A 325 -29.36 -5.67 8.06
CA LEU A 325 -29.45 -4.21 8.25
C LEU A 325 -28.77 -3.75 9.54
N VAL A 326 -29.02 -4.41 10.68
CA VAL A 326 -28.40 -4.06 11.97
C VAL A 326 -26.88 -4.19 11.87
N GLN A 327 -26.43 -5.34 11.36
CA GLN A 327 -25.01 -5.62 11.16
C GLN A 327 -24.38 -4.63 10.19
N GLY A 328 -25.05 -4.32 9.08
CA GLY A 328 -24.58 -3.37 8.10
C GLY A 328 -24.42 -1.95 8.65
N ILE A 329 -25.29 -1.51 9.56
CA ILE A 329 -25.17 -0.19 10.21
C ILE A 329 -23.91 -0.12 11.06
N TYR A 330 -23.76 -1.02 12.05
CA TYR A 330 -22.59 -0.94 12.94
C TYR A 330 -21.29 -1.30 12.21
N ALA A 331 -21.33 -2.24 11.26
CA ALA A 331 -20.18 -2.59 10.45
C ALA A 331 -19.76 -1.42 9.57
N GLY A 332 -20.70 -0.71 8.94
CA GLY A 332 -20.40 0.50 8.16
C GLY A 332 -19.70 1.58 9.00
N ILE A 333 -20.16 1.81 10.23
CA ILE A 333 -19.52 2.77 11.16
C ILE A 333 -18.11 2.30 11.54
N LEU A 334 -17.94 1.03 11.91
CA LEU A 334 -16.63 0.42 12.15
C LEU A 334 -15.74 0.54 10.90
N GLY A 335 -16.34 0.42 9.72
CA GLY A 335 -15.74 0.54 8.40
C GLY A 335 -15.00 1.86 8.22
N LEU A 336 -15.59 2.97 8.68
CA LEU A 336 -15.00 4.30 8.67
C LEU A 336 -13.75 4.37 9.55
N ALA A 337 -13.80 3.79 10.75
CA ALA A 337 -12.68 3.80 11.69
C ALA A 337 -11.50 2.94 11.18
N LEU A 338 -11.79 1.76 10.66
CA LEU A 338 -10.80 0.87 10.05
C LEU A 338 -10.13 1.51 8.82
N GLY A 339 -10.90 2.14 7.93
CA GLY A 339 -10.33 2.87 6.79
C GLY A 339 -9.52 4.11 7.20
N TYR A 340 -9.90 4.77 8.31
CA TYR A 340 -9.09 5.81 8.93
C TYR A 340 -7.74 5.27 9.44
N LEU A 341 -7.72 4.14 10.16
CA LEU A 341 -6.46 3.53 10.62
C LEU A 341 -5.56 3.13 9.44
N ALA A 342 -6.13 2.53 8.40
CA ALA A 342 -5.40 2.16 7.18
C ALA A 342 -4.71 3.38 6.55
N HIS A 343 -5.44 4.50 6.47
CA HIS A 343 -4.93 5.74 5.89
C HIS A 343 -3.94 6.45 6.81
N HIS A 344 -4.19 6.50 8.11
CA HIS A 344 -3.37 7.21 9.08
C HIS A 344 -2.02 6.51 9.26
N TYR A 345 -2.01 5.19 9.50
CA TYR A 345 -0.80 4.41 9.72
C TYR A 345 -0.15 3.91 8.43
N LYS A 346 -0.75 4.15 7.26
CA LYS A 346 -0.30 3.66 5.95
C LYS A 346 0.01 2.16 5.97
N SER A 347 -0.79 1.39 6.71
CA SER A 347 -0.58 -0.03 7.00
C SER A 347 -1.92 -0.74 7.12
N LEU A 348 -2.03 -1.94 6.54
CA LEU A 348 -3.18 -2.83 6.73
C LEU A 348 -3.11 -3.58 8.06
N VAL A 349 -1.95 -3.63 8.72
CA VAL A 349 -1.81 -4.33 10.01
C VAL A 349 -2.62 -3.64 11.10
N ALA A 350 -2.66 -2.30 11.11
CA ALA A 350 -3.45 -1.55 12.09
C ALA A 350 -4.96 -1.87 12.03
N PRO A 351 -5.65 -1.77 10.88
CA PRO A 351 -7.05 -2.17 10.79
C PRO A 351 -7.26 -3.69 10.99
N MET A 352 -6.33 -4.56 10.57
CA MET A 352 -6.43 -6.00 10.85
C MET A 352 -6.43 -6.30 12.36
N VAL A 353 -5.55 -5.65 13.12
CA VAL A 353 -5.50 -5.78 14.58
C VAL A 353 -6.79 -5.23 15.21
N MET A 354 -7.21 -4.02 14.79
CA MET A 354 -8.45 -3.43 15.30
C MET A 354 -9.65 -4.34 15.04
N HIS A 355 -9.79 -4.86 13.82
CA HIS A 355 -10.91 -5.72 13.44
C HIS A 355 -10.88 -7.05 14.22
N GLY A 356 -9.72 -7.71 14.32
CA GLY A 356 -9.61 -8.95 15.12
C GLY A 356 -9.95 -8.75 16.60
N VAL A 357 -9.49 -7.64 17.20
CA VAL A 357 -9.85 -7.30 18.58
C VAL A 357 -11.34 -6.92 18.68
N TYR A 358 -11.88 -6.24 17.67
CA TYR A 358 -13.29 -5.88 17.64
C TYR A 358 -14.17 -7.14 17.64
N ASN A 359 -13.84 -8.13 16.81
CA ASN A 359 -14.57 -9.39 16.74
C ASN A 359 -14.42 -10.23 18.02
N LEU A 360 -13.21 -10.26 18.60
CA LEU A 360 -12.96 -10.94 19.86
C LEU A 360 -13.79 -10.34 20.99
N TRP A 361 -13.80 -9.00 21.08
CA TRP A 361 -14.58 -8.32 22.11
C TRP A 361 -16.07 -8.45 21.85
N GLY A 362 -16.53 -8.26 20.62
CA GLY A 362 -17.95 -8.32 20.26
C GLY A 362 -18.59 -9.70 20.44
N THR A 363 -17.80 -10.75 20.61
CA THR A 363 -18.26 -12.11 20.92
C THR A 363 -17.91 -12.47 22.37
N LEU A 364 -16.78 -13.14 22.59
CA LEU A 364 -16.36 -13.60 23.92
C LEU A 364 -16.19 -12.45 24.93
N GLY A 365 -15.68 -11.29 24.50
CA GLY A 365 -15.48 -10.16 25.39
C GLY A 365 -16.78 -9.62 25.99
N THR A 366 -17.82 -9.47 25.18
CA THR A 366 -19.16 -8.99 25.59
C THR A 366 -19.78 -9.96 26.58
N ASP A 367 -19.66 -11.28 26.36
CA ASP A 367 -20.17 -12.28 27.30
C ASP A 367 -19.46 -12.21 28.66
N LEU A 368 -18.13 -12.09 28.64
CA LEU A 368 -17.34 -11.93 29.86
C LEU A 368 -17.67 -10.61 30.57
N GLU A 369 -17.83 -9.53 29.80
CA GLU A 369 -18.20 -8.21 30.31
C GLU A 369 -19.58 -8.24 30.97
N ASN A 370 -20.57 -8.87 30.35
CA ASN A 370 -21.92 -9.04 30.90
C ASN A 370 -21.93 -9.85 32.21
N ILE A 371 -20.98 -10.78 32.39
CA ILE A 371 -20.82 -11.52 33.64
C ILE A 371 -20.20 -10.62 34.72
N VAL A 372 -19.12 -9.92 34.38
CA VAL A 372 -18.34 -9.11 35.34
C VAL A 372 -19.07 -7.82 35.73
N LEU A 373 -19.72 -7.17 34.77
CA LEU A 373 -20.38 -5.88 34.91
C LEU A 373 -21.90 -6.00 35.07
N ARG A 374 -22.44 -7.19 35.38
CA ARG A 374 -23.90 -7.44 35.52
C ARG A 374 -24.65 -6.41 36.36
N ASN A 375 -24.00 -5.86 37.39
CA ASN A 375 -24.61 -4.90 38.32
C ASN A 375 -24.29 -3.43 37.99
N VAL A 376 -23.57 -3.18 36.89
CA VAL A 376 -23.29 -1.82 36.42
C VAL A 376 -24.54 -1.29 35.71
N PRO A 377 -25.03 -0.09 36.05
CA PRO A 377 -26.18 0.49 35.37
C PRO A 377 -25.91 0.75 33.87
N ASP A 378 -26.86 0.43 33.00
CA ASP A 378 -26.74 0.62 31.54
C ASP A 378 -26.34 2.04 31.13
N ILE A 379 -26.77 3.05 31.90
CA ILE A 379 -26.40 4.46 31.67
C ILE A 379 -24.88 4.68 31.72
N VAL A 380 -24.15 3.92 32.54
CA VAL A 380 -22.69 3.98 32.62
C VAL A 380 -22.07 3.39 31.36
N ILE A 381 -22.57 2.24 30.90
CA ILE A 381 -22.11 1.59 29.66
C ILE A 381 -22.35 2.51 28.45
N ILE A 382 -23.52 3.15 28.40
CA ILE A 382 -23.86 4.13 27.35
C ILE A 382 -22.91 5.34 27.39
N ALA A 383 -22.65 5.88 28.58
CA ALA A 383 -21.71 7.00 28.74
C ALA A 383 -20.29 6.64 28.27
N LEU A 384 -19.82 5.42 28.60
CA LEU A 384 -18.54 4.89 28.12
C LEU A 384 -18.54 4.70 26.59
N GLY A 385 -19.64 4.23 26.02
CA GLY A 385 -19.82 4.06 24.57
C GLY A 385 -19.68 5.35 23.78
N ILE A 386 -19.94 6.51 24.39
CA ILE A 386 -19.73 7.82 23.75
C ILE A 386 -18.32 8.36 24.04
N ALA A 387 -17.86 8.27 25.29
CA ALA A 387 -16.60 8.88 25.71
C ALA A 387 -15.35 8.17 25.17
N LEU A 388 -15.32 6.83 25.22
CA LEU A 388 -14.13 6.05 24.86
C LEU A 388 -13.73 6.20 23.40
N PRO A 389 -14.64 6.16 22.39
CA PRO A 389 -14.25 6.36 20.99
C PRO A 389 -13.63 7.74 20.75
N ILE A 390 -14.17 8.78 21.39
CA ILE A 390 -13.65 10.15 21.27
C ILE A 390 -12.22 10.22 21.82
N ILE A 391 -11.98 9.60 22.98
CA ILE A 391 -10.65 9.53 23.60
C ILE A 391 -9.69 8.75 22.70
N ALA A 392 -10.09 7.56 22.25
CA ALA A 392 -9.27 6.70 21.39
C ALA A 392 -8.89 7.40 20.08
N LEU A 393 -9.85 8.06 19.42
CA LEU A 393 -9.59 8.83 18.19
C LEU A 393 -8.67 10.03 18.45
N LYS A 394 -8.85 10.77 19.54
CA LYS A 394 -7.94 11.88 19.90
C LYS A 394 -6.50 11.39 20.10
N LEU A 395 -6.31 10.27 20.82
CA LEU A 395 -4.98 9.68 21.06
C LEU A 395 -4.25 9.28 19.77
N ILE A 396 -4.98 8.97 18.71
CA ILE A 396 -4.43 8.67 17.38
C ILE A 396 -4.22 9.96 16.59
N MET A 397 -5.21 10.86 16.56
CA MET A 397 -5.14 12.12 15.81
C MET A 397 -4.02 13.05 16.29
N ASP A 398 -3.74 13.09 17.59
CA ASP A 398 -2.70 13.97 18.12
C ASP A 398 -1.29 13.53 17.71
N GLU A 399 -1.07 12.27 17.30
CA GLU A 399 0.19 11.81 16.66
C GLU A 399 0.44 12.53 15.32
N SER A 400 -0.64 12.81 14.59
CA SER A 400 -0.57 13.54 13.33
C SER A 400 -0.09 14.97 13.51
N LYS A 401 -0.38 15.58 14.68
CA LYS A 401 -0.01 16.96 14.99
C LYS A 401 1.39 17.07 15.58
N SER A 402 1.83 16.06 16.33
CA SER A 402 3.17 16.02 16.93
C SER A 402 4.26 15.56 15.96
N GLY A 403 3.94 15.26 14.69
CA GLY A 403 4.91 14.77 13.70
C GLY A 403 5.45 13.37 13.98
N LEU A 404 4.85 12.63 14.92
CA LEU A 404 5.26 11.28 15.34
C LEU A 404 4.61 10.18 14.49
N ALA A 405 3.71 10.53 13.57
CA ALA A 405 3.17 9.61 12.59
C ALA A 405 4.32 9.06 11.72
N GLY A 406 4.73 7.83 12.02
CA GLY A 406 5.94 7.20 11.51
C GLY A 406 6.13 7.35 10.01
N ILE A 407 7.05 8.23 9.62
CA ILE A 407 7.81 8.08 8.38
C ILE A 407 9.13 7.41 8.79
N PRO A 408 9.33 6.11 8.53
CA PRO A 408 10.68 5.58 8.48
C PRO A 408 11.32 6.11 7.20
N THR A 409 11.94 7.29 7.27
CA THR A 409 12.91 7.70 6.25
C THR A 409 14.11 6.77 6.38
N GLN A 410 14.16 5.73 5.55
CA GLN A 410 15.43 5.06 5.26
C GLN A 410 16.33 6.06 4.51
N SER A 411 17.06 6.89 5.25
CA SER A 411 18.18 7.69 4.70
C SER A 411 19.27 8.03 5.72
N GLU A 412 19.44 7.25 6.78
CA GLU A 412 20.65 7.32 7.59
C GLU A 412 21.48 6.06 7.37
N ALA A 413 22.42 6.18 6.45
CA ALA A 413 23.57 5.29 6.39
C ALA A 413 24.34 5.40 7.71
N PRO A 414 24.79 4.30 8.33
CA PRO A 414 25.67 4.36 9.48
C PRO A 414 27.06 4.76 8.98
N GLY A 415 27.35 6.06 8.99
CA GLY A 415 28.61 6.63 8.54
C GLY A 415 28.89 7.93 9.29
N GLY A 416 29.46 7.83 10.48
CA GLY A 416 29.85 8.98 11.28
C GLY A 416 30.65 8.56 12.50
N SER A 417 31.96 8.58 12.35
CA SER A 417 32.97 8.30 13.37
C SER A 417 32.71 9.05 14.69
N MET A 418 32.69 8.33 15.80
CA MET A 418 33.01 8.92 17.09
C MET A 418 34.52 9.19 17.14
N VAL A 419 34.90 10.46 16.98
CA VAL A 419 36.20 10.99 17.36
C VAL A 419 35.95 12.18 18.30
N GLY A 420 36.34 12.00 19.56
CA GLY A 420 36.86 13.02 20.49
C GLY A 420 35.95 14.17 20.90
N ARG A 421 35.55 14.20 22.18
CA ARG A 421 36.32 14.85 23.26
C ARG A 421 35.74 14.47 24.62
#